data_AF-A0A3D1ZIU4-F1
#
_entry.id   AF-A0A3D1ZIU4-F1
#
_cell.length_a   1.000
_cell.length_b   1.000
_cell.length_c   1.000
_cell.angle_alpha   90.00
_cell.angle_beta   90.00
_cell.angle_gamma   90.00
#
_symmetry.space_group_name_H-M   'P 1'
#
loop_
_entity.id
_entity.type
_entity.pdbx_description
1 polymer ?
#
loop_
_entity_poly.entity_id
_entity_poly.type
_entity_poly.pdbx_seq_one_letter_code
_entity_poly.pdbx_strand_id
1 'polypeptide(L)'
;TGSDWYISSANRVYADTGAGFEYESWLAALRNGKTFITNGPVVYLSVNGQGPGSEISANPGDHVFVEINWESHYPVRKAEILVNGRSAATQTFQEVSTSGSLKTDVIADSDSWIAARLFSADRDSFAQPMFAHTSPVYVTVGRDGLHKSEAASSFVDAIETSMEWVRKKGKFYTDTQRNEVIDLFREGQDGYREMIGG
;
A
#
# COMPACT_ATOMS: atom_id res chain seq x y z
N THR A 1 -27.05 -12.85 19.92
CA THR A 1 -26.76 -13.03 18.48
C THR A 1 -26.43 -11.66 17.93
N GLY A 2 -25.16 -11.42 17.56
CA GLY A 2 -24.57 -10.10 17.37
C GLY A 2 -25.09 -9.34 16.14
N SER A 3 -25.20 -8.02 16.28
CA SER A 3 -25.76 -7.02 15.36
C SER A 3 -24.81 -6.54 14.26
N ASP A 4 -23.74 -7.30 14.00
CA ASP A 4 -22.58 -6.90 13.21
C ASP A 4 -22.51 -7.55 11.81
N TRP A 5 -23.53 -8.32 11.42
CA TRP A 5 -23.66 -8.95 10.08
C TRP A 5 -23.80 -7.96 8.91
N TYR A 6 -23.96 -6.66 9.17
CA TYR A 6 -24.09 -5.62 8.15
C TYR A 6 -22.77 -4.93 7.80
N ILE A 7 -21.69 -5.19 8.55
CA ILE A 7 -20.36 -4.67 8.22
C ILE A 7 -19.74 -5.64 7.21
N SER A 8 -19.30 -5.13 6.06
CA SER A 8 -18.59 -5.94 5.05
C SER A 8 -17.39 -6.65 5.71
N SER A 9 -17.57 -7.94 6.02
CA SER A 9 -16.59 -8.83 6.64
C SER A 9 -15.69 -9.51 5.60
N ALA A 10 -15.71 -9.02 4.36
CA ALA A 10 -14.99 -9.63 3.26
C ALA A 10 -13.49 -9.31 3.29
N ASN A 11 -13.11 -8.11 3.76
CA ASN A 11 -11.71 -7.70 3.83
C ASN A 11 -10.95 -8.47 4.91
N ARG A 12 -9.82 -9.06 4.53
CA ARG A 12 -8.92 -9.84 5.37
C ARG A 12 -7.50 -9.39 5.14
N VAL A 13 -6.69 -9.40 6.19
CA VAL A 13 -5.24 -9.28 6.09
C VAL A 13 -4.66 -10.65 6.41
N TYR A 14 -3.87 -11.18 5.49
CA TYR A 14 -3.08 -12.40 5.71
C TYR A 14 -1.65 -12.01 6.04
N ALA A 15 -1.02 -12.77 6.94
CA ALA A 15 0.35 -12.59 7.35
C ALA A 15 1.13 -13.89 7.15
N ASP A 16 2.28 -13.82 6.50
CA ASP A 16 3.15 -14.97 6.27
C ASP A 16 3.96 -15.29 7.53
N THR A 17 3.64 -16.42 8.15
CA THR A 17 4.27 -16.93 9.38
C THR A 17 5.30 -18.02 9.11
N GLY A 18 5.52 -18.39 7.84
CA GLY A 18 6.38 -19.50 7.46
C GLY A 18 5.69 -20.86 7.65
N ALA A 19 6.43 -21.85 8.19
CA ALA A 19 6.01 -23.25 8.19
C ALA A 19 4.85 -23.59 9.15
N GLY A 20 4.50 -22.70 10.09
CA GLY A 20 3.47 -22.96 11.08
C GLY A 20 2.99 -21.69 11.77
N PHE A 21 1.78 -21.76 12.31
CA PHE A 21 1.18 -20.65 13.05
C PHE A 21 1.63 -20.67 14.51
N GLU A 22 2.21 -19.57 14.94
CA GLU A 22 2.46 -19.21 16.35
C GLU A 22 2.08 -17.74 16.54
N TYR A 23 1.50 -17.38 17.69
CA TYR A 23 1.00 -16.01 17.92
C TYR A 23 2.10 -14.94 17.75
N GLU A 24 3.28 -15.19 18.31
CA GLU A 24 4.42 -14.29 18.21
C GLU A 24 4.92 -14.14 16.76
N SER A 25 4.97 -15.24 16.00
CA SER A 25 5.35 -15.22 14.59
C SER A 25 4.34 -14.46 13.75
N TRP A 26 3.05 -14.61 14.03
CA TRP A 26 1.98 -13.86 13.38
C TRP A 26 2.07 -12.35 13.68
N LEU A 27 2.29 -11.98 14.94
CA LEU A 27 2.45 -10.58 15.34
C LEU A 27 3.71 -9.96 14.70
N ALA A 28 4.81 -10.71 14.64
CA ALA A 28 6.04 -10.28 13.97
C ALA A 28 5.84 -10.12 12.46
N ALA A 29 5.14 -11.04 11.80
CA ALA A 29 4.82 -10.95 10.38
C ALA A 29 3.99 -9.72 10.05
N LEU A 30 2.97 -9.41 10.87
CA LEU A 30 2.19 -8.18 10.75
C LEU A 30 3.06 -6.92 10.89
N ARG A 31 3.87 -6.84 11.95
CA ARG A 31 4.74 -5.69 12.22
C ARG A 31 5.76 -5.46 11.12
N ASN A 32 6.32 -6.54 10.58
CA ASN A 32 7.34 -6.49 9.54
C ASN A 32 6.73 -6.36 8.14
N GLY A 33 5.41 -6.22 7.99
CA GLY A 33 4.79 -6.04 6.68
C GLY A 33 4.83 -7.28 5.77
N LYS A 34 4.95 -8.50 6.34
CA LYS A 34 4.86 -9.76 5.59
C LYS A 34 3.41 -10.11 5.28
N THR A 35 2.70 -9.20 4.62
CA THR A 35 1.24 -9.23 4.54
C THR A 35 0.68 -8.88 3.18
N PHE A 36 -0.58 -9.23 2.97
CA PHE A 36 -1.42 -8.64 1.93
C PHE A 36 -2.86 -8.50 2.45
N ILE A 37 -3.57 -7.49 1.95
CA ILE A 37 -5.01 -7.31 2.17
C ILE A 37 -5.78 -7.82 0.97
N THR A 38 -6.91 -8.47 1.21
CA THR A 38 -7.77 -9.01 0.15
C THR A 38 -9.23 -9.11 0.60
N ASN A 39 -10.16 -9.12 -0.34
CA ASN A 39 -11.52 -9.62 -0.15
C ASN A 39 -11.87 -10.80 -1.08
N GLY A 40 -10.87 -11.44 -1.69
CA GLY A 40 -11.05 -12.62 -2.53
C GLY A 40 -9.76 -13.22 -3.10
N PRO A 41 -9.06 -12.53 -4.01
CA PRO A 41 -7.86 -13.08 -4.64
C PRO A 41 -6.68 -13.17 -3.66
N VAL A 42 -5.91 -14.24 -3.75
CA VAL A 42 -4.61 -14.37 -3.10
C VAL A 42 -3.54 -13.89 -4.07
N VAL A 43 -2.62 -13.06 -3.59
CA VAL A 43 -1.54 -12.48 -4.39
C VAL A 43 -0.21 -12.72 -3.70
N TYR A 44 0.77 -13.10 -4.50
CA TYR A 44 2.16 -13.29 -4.09
C TYR A 44 3.02 -12.28 -4.83
N LEU A 45 3.94 -11.65 -4.12
CA LEU A 45 4.94 -10.73 -4.66
C LEU A 45 6.34 -11.27 -4.32
N SER A 46 7.21 -11.25 -5.30
CA SER A 46 8.64 -11.53 -5.16
C SER A 46 9.43 -10.45 -5.89
N VAL A 47 10.42 -9.88 -5.21
CA VAL A 47 11.33 -8.87 -5.73
C VAL A 47 12.74 -9.37 -5.47
N ASN A 48 13.47 -9.74 -6.52
CA ASN A 48 14.75 -10.48 -6.41
C ASN A 48 14.67 -11.70 -5.46
N GLY A 49 13.53 -12.40 -5.46
CA GLY A 49 13.30 -13.57 -4.59
C GLY A 49 12.82 -13.22 -3.17
N GLN A 50 12.71 -11.95 -2.82
CA GLN A 50 12.26 -11.50 -1.49
C GLN A 50 10.79 -11.07 -1.51
N GLY A 51 10.04 -11.45 -0.47
CA GLY A 51 8.62 -11.13 -0.34
C GLY A 51 8.35 -9.83 0.43
N PRO A 52 7.05 -9.43 0.54
CA PRO A 52 6.62 -8.25 1.28
C PRO A 52 7.27 -8.10 2.66
N GLY A 53 7.58 -6.87 3.05
CA GLY A 53 8.25 -6.56 4.30
C GLY A 53 9.78 -6.62 4.27
N SER A 54 10.34 -7.13 3.17
CA SER A 54 11.80 -7.18 2.98
C SER A 54 12.35 -5.83 2.51
N GLU A 55 13.65 -5.64 2.75
CA GLU A 55 14.45 -4.55 2.21
C GLU A 55 15.57 -5.14 1.37
N ILE A 56 15.74 -4.64 0.14
CA ILE A 56 16.81 -5.06 -0.76
C ILE A 56 17.74 -3.88 -1.04
N SER A 57 19.04 -4.12 -1.00
CA SER A 57 20.03 -3.12 -1.41
C SER A 57 20.30 -3.22 -2.91
N ALA A 58 20.37 -2.08 -3.60
CA ALA A 58 20.67 -1.99 -5.02
C ALA A 58 21.59 -0.80 -5.29
N ASN A 59 22.33 -0.84 -6.39
CA ASN A 59 23.05 0.32 -6.89
C ASN A 59 22.20 1.09 -7.92
N PRO A 60 22.46 2.39 -8.11
CA PRO A 60 21.83 3.18 -9.15
C PRO A 60 21.97 2.51 -10.53
N GLY A 61 20.84 2.26 -11.18
CA GLY A 61 20.78 1.61 -12.50
C GLY A 61 20.73 0.09 -12.48
N ASP A 62 20.77 -0.54 -11.29
CA ASP A 62 20.57 -1.99 -11.19
C ASP A 62 19.14 -2.36 -11.61
N HIS A 63 19.01 -3.54 -12.23
CA HIS A 63 17.71 -4.12 -12.55
C HIS A 63 17.21 -4.98 -11.39
N VAL A 64 16.03 -4.63 -10.89
CA VAL A 64 15.30 -5.37 -9.87
C VAL A 64 14.21 -6.19 -10.54
N PHE A 65 14.35 -7.50 -10.52
CA PHE A 65 13.38 -8.42 -11.11
C PHE A 65 12.19 -8.57 -10.18
N VAL A 66 10.99 -8.31 -10.70
CA VAL A 66 9.73 -8.41 -9.96
C VAL A 66 8.84 -9.46 -10.60
N GLU A 67 8.30 -10.33 -9.77
CA GLU A 67 7.31 -11.34 -10.15
C GLU A 67 6.11 -11.26 -9.20
N ILE A 68 4.92 -11.33 -9.78
CA ILE A 68 3.69 -11.54 -9.05
C ILE A 68 2.97 -12.79 -9.58
N ASN A 69 2.37 -13.54 -8.67
CA ASN A 69 1.53 -14.69 -8.97
C ASN A 69 0.22 -14.55 -8.20
N TRP A 70 -0.89 -15.06 -8.74
CA TRP A 70 -2.16 -15.03 -8.04
C TRP A 70 -3.02 -16.24 -8.31
N GLU A 71 -3.89 -16.49 -7.34
CA GLU A 71 -4.99 -17.44 -7.40
C GLU A 71 -6.24 -16.79 -6.81
N SER A 72 -7.40 -17.07 -7.39
CA SER A 72 -8.65 -16.45 -7.00
C SER A 72 -9.81 -17.34 -7.38
N HIS A 73 -10.82 -17.40 -6.50
CA HIS A 73 -12.11 -17.96 -6.87
C HIS A 73 -12.81 -17.11 -7.94
N TYR A 74 -12.57 -15.79 -7.92
CA TYR A 74 -13.20 -14.82 -8.79
C TYR A 74 -12.26 -14.39 -9.93
N PRO A 75 -12.79 -14.05 -11.12
CA PRO A 75 -12.00 -13.57 -12.25
C PRO A 75 -11.16 -12.34 -11.88
N VAL A 76 -9.85 -12.40 -12.09
CA VAL A 76 -8.99 -11.20 -12.05
C VAL A 76 -9.09 -10.50 -13.40
N ARG A 77 -9.35 -9.19 -13.38
CA ARG A 77 -9.47 -8.34 -14.57
C ARG A 77 -8.25 -7.47 -14.80
N LYS A 78 -7.57 -7.06 -13.73
CA LYS A 78 -6.35 -6.26 -13.83
C LYS A 78 -5.36 -6.68 -12.75
N ALA A 79 -4.10 -6.89 -13.15
CA ALA A 79 -2.98 -7.08 -12.26
C ALA A 79 -1.96 -5.97 -12.49
N GLU A 80 -1.42 -5.40 -11.41
CA GLU A 80 -0.44 -4.32 -11.46
C GLU A 80 0.74 -4.56 -10.53
N ILE A 81 1.94 -4.29 -11.02
CA ILE A 81 3.15 -4.08 -10.22
C ILE A 81 3.33 -2.58 -10.07
N LEU A 82 3.38 -2.12 -8.83
CA LEU A 82 3.50 -0.72 -8.46
C LEU A 82 4.91 -0.41 -8.00
N VAL A 83 5.42 0.75 -8.40
CA VAL A 83 6.63 1.38 -7.85
C VAL A 83 6.23 2.77 -7.39
N ASN A 84 6.39 3.07 -6.10
CA ASN A 84 6.07 4.38 -5.53
C ASN A 84 4.66 4.90 -5.88
N GLY A 85 3.67 3.99 -5.91
CA GLY A 85 2.27 4.29 -6.20
C GLY A 85 1.91 4.37 -7.69
N ARG A 86 2.88 4.26 -8.59
CA ARG A 86 2.68 4.28 -10.05
C ARG A 86 2.83 2.87 -10.63
N SER A 87 2.07 2.53 -11.67
CA SER A 87 2.18 1.21 -12.30
C SER A 87 3.44 1.11 -13.15
N ALA A 88 4.32 0.16 -12.82
CA ALA A 88 5.47 -0.23 -13.64
C ALA A 88 5.10 -1.29 -14.67
N ALA A 89 4.13 -2.16 -14.34
CA ALA A 89 3.57 -3.12 -15.28
C ALA A 89 2.08 -3.33 -14.98
N THR A 90 1.26 -3.35 -16.04
CA THR A 90 -0.17 -3.63 -15.96
C THR A 90 -0.53 -4.71 -16.96
N GLN A 91 -1.30 -5.70 -16.51
CA GLN A 91 -1.94 -6.66 -17.40
C GLN A 91 -3.45 -6.64 -17.17
N THR A 92 -4.22 -6.63 -18.25
CA THR A 92 -5.69 -6.69 -18.22
C THR A 92 -6.18 -7.96 -18.90
N PHE A 93 -7.18 -8.62 -18.31
CA PHE A 93 -7.71 -9.89 -18.77
C PHE A 93 -9.14 -9.73 -19.26
N GLN A 94 -9.40 -10.21 -20.48
CA GLN A 94 -10.75 -10.23 -21.06
C GLN A 94 -11.53 -11.47 -20.63
N GLU A 95 -10.86 -12.63 -20.57
CA GLU A 95 -11.43 -13.89 -20.11
C GLU A 95 -11.29 -14.06 -18.59
N VAL A 96 -12.06 -15.01 -18.04
CA VAL A 96 -12.08 -15.34 -16.61
C VAL A 96 -10.79 -16.06 -16.24
N SER A 97 -9.74 -15.30 -15.91
CA SER A 97 -8.51 -15.84 -15.31
C SER A 97 -8.68 -15.88 -13.80
N THR A 98 -8.73 -17.09 -13.25
CA THR A 98 -8.71 -17.36 -11.81
C THR A 98 -7.29 -17.56 -11.27
N SER A 99 -6.29 -17.68 -12.14
CA SER A 99 -4.89 -17.69 -11.78
C SER A 99 -4.02 -17.10 -12.89
N GLY A 100 -2.84 -16.59 -12.52
CA GLY A 100 -1.91 -16.02 -13.48
C GLY A 100 -0.63 -15.50 -12.84
N SER A 101 0.24 -14.95 -13.69
CA SER A 101 1.50 -14.34 -13.29
C SER A 101 1.81 -13.12 -14.15
N LEU A 102 2.57 -12.17 -13.60
CA LEU A 102 3.09 -11.00 -14.29
C LEU A 102 4.51 -10.74 -13.80
N LYS A 103 5.42 -10.44 -14.73
CA LYS A 103 6.85 -10.22 -14.46
C LYS A 103 7.31 -8.92 -15.11
N THR A 104 8.23 -8.22 -14.47
CA THR A 104 8.86 -7.03 -15.04
C THR A 104 10.21 -6.75 -14.37
N ASP A 105 11.06 -5.99 -15.04
CA ASP A 105 12.30 -5.46 -14.46
C ASP A 105 12.09 -3.98 -14.15
N VAL A 106 12.42 -3.57 -12.93
CA VAL A 106 12.38 -2.18 -12.47
C VAL A 106 13.80 -1.67 -12.32
N ILE A 107 14.09 -0.49 -12.86
CA ILE A 107 15.40 0.16 -12.69
C ILE A 107 15.43 0.83 -11.31
N ALA A 108 16.42 0.48 -10.49
CA ALA A 108 16.63 1.06 -9.17
C ALA A 108 17.48 2.34 -9.27
N ASP A 109 16.85 3.47 -9.56
CA ASP A 109 17.55 4.77 -9.65
C ASP A 109 17.56 5.56 -8.33
N SER A 110 16.60 5.27 -7.45
CA SER A 110 16.41 5.89 -6.14
C SER A 110 15.79 4.90 -5.16
N ASP A 111 15.80 5.26 -3.88
CA ASP A 111 15.03 4.56 -2.86
C ASP A 111 13.57 4.45 -3.31
N SER A 112 12.97 3.29 -3.15
CA SER A 112 11.62 3.03 -3.63
C SER A 112 10.96 1.89 -2.88
N TRP A 113 9.67 1.74 -3.09
CA TRP A 113 8.93 0.57 -2.66
C TRP A 113 8.15 -0.03 -3.83
N ILE A 114 8.07 -1.36 -3.82
CA ILE A 114 7.41 -2.16 -4.86
C ILE A 114 6.27 -2.95 -4.23
N ALA A 115 5.07 -2.87 -4.79
CA ALA A 115 3.91 -3.64 -4.33
C ALA A 115 3.13 -4.24 -5.50
N ALA A 116 2.26 -5.21 -5.21
CA ALA A 116 1.36 -5.80 -6.19
C ALA A 116 -0.08 -5.48 -5.84
N ARG A 117 -0.95 -5.27 -6.85
CA ARG A 117 -2.39 -5.21 -6.64
C ARG A 117 -3.20 -5.82 -7.77
N LEU A 118 -4.35 -6.37 -7.40
CA LEU A 118 -5.28 -7.07 -8.28
C LEU A 118 -6.66 -6.45 -8.20
N PHE A 119 -7.40 -6.47 -9.31
CA PHE A 119 -8.77 -5.99 -9.40
C PHE A 119 -9.64 -7.01 -10.12
N SER A 120 -10.88 -7.15 -9.68
CA SER A 120 -11.94 -7.85 -10.39
C SER A 120 -13.02 -6.90 -10.89
N ALA A 121 -13.78 -7.34 -11.88
CA ALA A 121 -15.06 -6.72 -12.23
C ALA A 121 -16.19 -7.21 -11.31
N ASP A 122 -16.01 -8.38 -10.70
CA ASP A 122 -16.98 -8.95 -9.77
C ASP A 122 -16.99 -8.15 -8.48
N ARG A 123 -18.18 -8.15 -7.85
CA ARG A 123 -18.44 -7.38 -6.65
C ARG A 123 -18.85 -8.33 -5.52
N ASP A 124 -18.50 -7.95 -4.30
CA ASP A 124 -19.03 -8.62 -3.12
C ASP A 124 -20.52 -8.32 -2.90
N SER A 125 -21.11 -8.90 -1.86
CA SER A 125 -22.52 -8.68 -1.50
C SER A 125 -22.88 -7.23 -1.13
N PHE A 126 -21.88 -6.36 -0.98
CA PHE A 126 -22.01 -4.93 -0.70
C PHE A 126 -21.62 -4.05 -1.89
N ALA A 127 -21.55 -4.65 -3.10
CA ALA A 127 -21.16 -4.00 -4.35
C ALA A 127 -19.72 -3.42 -4.36
N GLN A 128 -18.85 -3.86 -3.44
CA GLN A 128 -17.45 -3.45 -3.42
C GLN A 128 -16.64 -4.27 -4.44
N PRO A 129 -15.66 -3.65 -5.14
CA PRO A 129 -14.81 -4.39 -6.06
C PRO A 129 -14.00 -5.45 -5.32
N MET A 130 -13.86 -6.63 -5.92
CA MET A 130 -12.90 -7.59 -5.41
C MET A 130 -11.48 -7.16 -5.74
N PHE A 131 -10.59 -7.31 -4.76
CA PHE A 131 -9.30 -6.64 -4.71
C PHE A 131 -8.31 -7.41 -3.84
N ALA A 132 -7.03 -7.31 -4.20
CA ALA A 132 -5.94 -7.60 -3.29
C ALA A 132 -4.80 -6.61 -3.46
N HIS A 133 -4.04 -6.36 -2.38
CA HIS A 133 -2.85 -5.52 -2.40
C HIS A 133 -1.83 -6.04 -1.39
N THR A 134 -0.58 -6.21 -1.80
CA THR A 134 0.49 -6.62 -0.89
C THR A 134 1.00 -5.44 -0.08
N SER A 135 1.57 -5.71 1.09
CA SER A 135 2.58 -4.82 1.64
C SER A 135 3.78 -4.72 0.67
N PRO A 136 4.58 -3.65 0.74
CA PRO A 136 5.67 -3.46 -0.18
C PRO A 136 6.91 -4.31 0.13
N VAL A 137 7.77 -4.48 -0.87
CA VAL A 137 9.21 -4.69 -0.69
C VAL A 137 9.91 -3.35 -0.89
N TYR A 138 10.86 -3.02 -0.02
CA TYR A 138 11.63 -1.78 -0.10
C TYR A 138 12.93 -1.99 -0.86
N VAL A 139 13.29 -1.05 -1.73
CA VAL A 139 14.55 -1.03 -2.49
C VAL A 139 15.35 0.18 -2.01
N THR A 140 16.52 -0.07 -1.45
CA THR A 140 17.41 0.95 -0.89
C THR A 140 18.60 1.13 -1.82
N VAL A 141 18.69 2.31 -2.42
CA VAL A 141 19.75 2.78 -3.31
C VAL A 141 20.66 3.81 -2.61
N GLY A 142 20.17 4.44 -1.55
CA GLY A 142 20.83 5.51 -0.81
C GLY A 142 20.66 6.89 -1.45
N ARG A 143 19.58 7.07 -2.23
CA ARG A 143 19.26 8.33 -2.92
C ARG A 143 17.76 8.58 -2.88
N ASP A 144 17.35 9.76 -2.46
CA ASP A 144 15.95 10.16 -2.52
C ASP A 144 15.49 10.29 -3.98
N GLY A 145 14.29 9.78 -4.27
CA GLY A 145 13.65 9.96 -5.57
C GLY A 145 12.65 11.11 -5.56
N LEU A 146 12.38 11.68 -6.75
CA LEU A 146 11.43 12.78 -6.91
C LEU A 146 10.04 12.49 -6.31
N HIS A 147 9.60 11.24 -6.36
CA HIS A 147 8.34 10.78 -5.79
C HIS A 147 8.22 11.04 -4.27
N LYS A 148 9.34 11.09 -3.53
CA LYS A 148 9.36 11.42 -2.10
C LYS A 148 8.94 12.87 -1.88
N SER A 149 9.55 13.81 -2.61
CA SER A 149 9.21 15.23 -2.56
C SER A 149 7.78 15.49 -3.07
N GLU A 150 7.35 14.81 -4.14
CA GLU A 150 5.97 14.91 -4.65
C GLU A 150 4.93 14.43 -3.62
N ALA A 151 5.20 13.29 -2.97
CA ALA A 151 4.35 12.76 -1.91
C ALA A 151 4.31 13.70 -0.70
N ALA A 152 5.47 14.21 -0.27
CA ALA A 152 5.57 15.18 0.81
C ALA A 152 4.76 16.46 0.51
N SER A 153 4.87 16.99 -0.72
CA SER A 153 4.09 18.15 -1.17
C SER A 153 2.59 17.87 -1.11
N SER A 154 2.17 16.68 -1.54
CA SER A 154 0.76 16.26 -1.48
C SER A 154 0.24 16.19 -0.03
N PHE A 155 1.06 15.76 0.92
CA PHE A 155 0.71 15.78 2.34
C PHE A 155 0.62 17.20 2.92
N VAL A 156 1.54 18.10 2.52
CA VAL A 156 1.48 19.52 2.92
C VAL A 156 0.15 20.15 2.50
N ASP A 157 -0.30 19.91 1.27
CA ASP A 157 -1.56 20.43 0.73
C ASP A 157 -2.78 19.80 1.41
N ALA A 158 -2.74 18.49 1.67
CA ALA A 158 -3.80 17.78 2.38
C ALA A 158 -3.96 18.30 3.82
N ILE A 159 -2.84 18.52 4.51
CA ILE A 159 -2.83 19.08 5.87
C ILE A 159 -3.36 20.51 5.87
N GLU A 160 -3.00 21.36 4.91
CA GLU A 160 -3.57 22.71 4.82
C GLU A 160 -5.09 22.65 4.62
N THR A 161 -5.56 21.77 3.74
CA THR A 161 -6.99 21.56 3.50
C THR A 161 -7.71 21.09 4.77
N SER A 162 -7.11 20.18 5.54
CA SER A 162 -7.62 19.75 6.84
C SER A 162 -7.67 20.89 7.85
N MET A 163 -6.63 21.71 7.95
CA MET A 163 -6.61 22.88 8.83
C MET A 163 -7.67 23.91 8.45
N GLU A 164 -7.89 24.17 7.15
CA GLU A 164 -8.97 25.03 6.69
C GLU A 164 -10.35 24.51 7.12
N TRP A 165 -10.57 23.19 7.00
CA TRP A 165 -11.80 22.57 7.46
C TRP A 165 -11.97 22.70 8.98
N VAL A 166 -10.92 22.46 9.75
CA VAL A 166 -10.92 22.62 11.21
C VAL A 166 -11.26 24.06 11.60
N ARG A 167 -10.70 25.06 10.92
CA ARG A 167 -11.00 26.49 11.13
C ARG A 167 -12.45 26.84 10.81
N LYS A 168 -12.98 26.37 9.68
CA LYS A 168 -14.29 26.81 9.13
C LYS A 168 -15.48 25.98 9.64
N LYS A 169 -15.28 24.68 9.89
CA LYS A 169 -16.36 23.69 10.10
C LYS A 169 -16.21 22.89 11.40
N GLY A 170 -15.00 22.81 11.95
CA GLY A 170 -14.75 22.06 13.17
C GLY A 170 -15.57 22.58 14.36
N LYS A 171 -16.17 21.66 15.12
CA LYS A 171 -16.89 21.96 16.35
C LYS A 171 -15.99 21.63 17.54
N PHE A 172 -15.66 22.65 18.32
CA PHE A 172 -14.82 22.55 19.51
C PHE A 172 -15.52 23.22 20.67
N TYR A 173 -15.25 22.77 21.90
CA TYR A 173 -15.82 23.39 23.09
C TYR A 173 -15.21 24.77 23.35
N THR A 174 -13.95 24.96 22.99
CA THR A 174 -13.23 26.24 23.13
C THR A 174 -12.32 26.49 21.92
N ASP A 175 -11.95 27.75 21.73
CA ASP A 175 -10.96 28.12 20.71
C ASP A 175 -9.56 27.62 21.06
N THR A 176 -9.23 27.45 22.34
CA THR A 176 -7.97 26.84 22.78
C THR A 176 -7.82 25.42 22.22
N GLN A 177 -8.84 24.57 22.37
CA GLN A 177 -8.81 23.20 21.83
C GLN A 177 -8.70 23.17 20.30
N ARG A 178 -9.38 24.11 19.62
CA ARG A 178 -9.26 24.25 18.17
C ARG A 178 -7.82 24.57 17.77
N ASN A 179 -7.18 25.49 18.47
CA ASN A 179 -5.81 25.92 18.18
C ASN A 179 -4.79 24.81 18.46
N GLU A 180 -4.94 24.06 19.57
CA GLU A 180 -4.10 22.88 19.86
C GLU A 180 -4.12 21.86 18.70
N VAL A 181 -5.29 21.59 18.13
CA VAL A 181 -5.40 20.72 16.95
C VAL A 181 -4.68 21.34 15.75
N ILE A 182 -4.89 22.62 15.45
CA ILE A 182 -4.22 23.30 14.34
C ILE A 182 -2.70 23.27 14.49
N ASP A 183 -2.18 23.45 15.70
CA ASP A 183 -0.74 23.44 15.96
C ASP A 183 -0.14 22.05 15.74
N LEU A 184 -0.84 20.97 16.16
CA LEU A 184 -0.44 19.60 15.82
C LEU A 184 -0.39 19.33 14.31
N PHE A 185 -1.37 19.86 13.56
CA PHE A 185 -1.34 19.76 12.09
C PHE A 185 -0.13 20.51 11.51
N ARG A 186 0.22 21.69 12.03
CA ARG A 186 1.39 22.45 11.58
C ARG A 186 2.70 21.72 11.85
N GLU A 187 2.87 21.16 13.05
CA GLU A 187 4.06 20.37 13.39
C GLU A 187 4.24 19.21 12.41
N GLY A 188 3.16 18.49 12.07
CA GLY A 188 3.20 17.46 11.04
C GLY A 188 3.50 18.00 9.64
N GLN A 189 2.95 19.17 9.29
CA GLN A 189 3.18 19.83 7.99
C GLN A 189 4.65 20.20 7.80
N ASP A 190 5.30 20.70 8.85
CA ASP A 190 6.70 21.14 8.79
C ASP A 190 7.63 19.94 8.54
N GLY A 191 7.36 18.79 9.14
CA GLY A 191 8.10 17.56 8.85
C GLY A 191 8.02 17.13 7.37
N TYR A 192 6.87 17.31 6.71
CA TYR A 192 6.79 17.06 5.27
C TYR A 192 7.46 18.15 4.44
N ARG A 193 7.44 19.42 4.86
CA ARG A 193 8.13 20.52 4.15
C ARG A 193 9.63 20.29 4.10
N GLU A 194 10.23 19.78 5.17
CA GLU A 194 11.66 19.43 5.20
C GLU A 194 12.03 18.40 4.12
N MET A 195 11.13 17.48 3.80
CA MET A 195 11.34 16.44 2.77
C MET A 195 11.23 16.95 1.32
N ILE A 196 10.77 18.19 1.10
CA ILE A 196 10.65 18.79 -0.24
C ILE A 196 11.98 19.44 -0.68
N GLY A 197 12.78 19.91 0.28
CA GLY A 197 14.02 20.66 0.03
C GLY A 197 15.32 19.85 0.15
N GLY A 198 15.21 18.53 0.38
CA GLY A 198 16.34 17.59 0.54
C GLY A 198 16.87 17.04 -0.78
#